data_AF-A0A8T2VAU1-F1
#
_entry.id   AF-A0A8T2VAU1-F1
#
_cell.length_a   1.000
_cell.length_b   1.000
_cell.length_c   1.000
_cell.angle_alpha   90.00
_cell.angle_beta   90.00
_cell.angle_gamma   90.00
#
_symmetry.space_group_name_H-M   'P 1'
#
loop_
_entity.id
_entity.type
_entity.pdbx_description
1 polymer ?
#
loop_
_entity_poly.entity_id
_entity_poly.type
_entity_poly.pdbx_seq_one_letter_code
_entity_poly.pdbx_strand_id
1 'polypeptide(L)'
;MSSAFVVILAAAFFFGHLPRSSYTLPCSPGQCQLSDACTNSRECSRGLFCSACAADGDAASACHRYQATDVISIKGGLAFNKYSWLTTHNSFAILGEPSQTGPRTTFYNQEDTVTDQLNNGVRAFMLDMYDFLHDIWLCHSFGGVCYGFTAFEPAINTLKEIELFLASNPSEIITIFIEDYVTSANGLTKLFTAAGLKKYWFPVSSMPKDGGDWLTLTEMVSRNYRLLVFTSNITKESSEAIAYNWRYVNENQYGDSGMQSQTCTNRAESVFKCQE
;
A
#
# COMPACT_ATOMS: atom_id res chain seq x y z
N MET A 1 72.24 25.46 -35.68
CA MET A 1 71.32 24.61 -34.88
C MET A 1 69.91 25.01 -35.26
N SER A 2 69.26 24.24 -36.14
CA SER A 2 67.89 24.50 -36.57
C SER A 2 67.15 23.17 -36.47
N SER A 3 66.31 23.08 -35.45
CA SER A 3 65.61 21.86 -35.06
C SER A 3 64.47 21.58 -36.02
N ALA A 4 64.44 20.34 -36.53
CA ALA A 4 63.35 19.81 -37.31
C ALA A 4 62.09 19.67 -36.43
N PHE A 5 60.97 20.23 -36.88
CA PHE A 5 59.65 19.99 -36.30
C PHE A 5 59.13 18.64 -36.82
N VAL A 6 58.95 17.67 -35.92
CA VAL A 6 58.22 16.43 -36.19
C VAL A 6 56.74 16.71 -35.94
N VAL A 7 55.94 16.69 -37.00
CA VAL A 7 54.47 16.70 -36.94
C VAL A 7 54.02 15.27 -36.65
N ILE A 8 53.55 15.01 -35.42
CA ILE A 8 52.87 13.75 -35.09
C ILE A 8 51.39 13.94 -35.43
N LEU A 9 50.93 13.31 -36.51
CA LEU A 9 49.50 13.10 -36.74
C LEU A 9 48.98 12.09 -35.70
N ALA A 10 48.22 12.55 -34.72
CA ALA A 10 47.41 11.67 -33.89
C ALA A 10 46.14 11.32 -34.67
N ALA A 11 46.08 10.08 -35.18
CA ALA A 11 44.84 9.51 -35.67
C ALA A 11 43.91 9.26 -34.48
N ALA A 12 42.84 10.03 -34.36
CA ALA A 12 41.77 9.75 -33.42
C ALA A 12 40.99 8.53 -33.94
N PHE A 13 41.26 7.36 -33.37
CA PHE A 13 40.34 6.23 -33.48
C PHE A 13 39.09 6.57 -32.67
N PHE A 14 38.03 6.99 -33.35
CA PHE A 14 36.69 6.93 -32.78
C PHE A 14 36.34 5.45 -32.59
N PHE A 15 36.57 4.92 -31.40
CA PHE A 15 35.79 3.77 -30.94
C PHE A 15 34.36 4.28 -30.77
N GLY A 16 33.56 4.16 -31.83
CA GLY A 16 32.12 4.21 -31.67
C GLY A 16 31.76 3.17 -30.62
N HIS A 17 31.29 3.62 -29.45
CA HIS A 17 30.51 2.78 -28.58
C HIS A 17 29.25 2.40 -29.37
N LEU A 18 29.32 1.28 -30.09
CA LEU A 18 28.14 0.51 -30.40
C LEU A 18 27.41 0.32 -29.07
N PRO A 19 26.11 0.66 -28.97
CA PRO A 19 25.35 0.26 -27.81
C PRO A 19 25.51 -1.25 -27.70
N ARG A 20 26.10 -1.72 -26.59
CA ARG A 20 25.97 -3.13 -26.22
C ARG A 20 24.48 -3.33 -26.02
N SER A 21 23.79 -3.80 -27.06
CA SER A 21 22.65 -4.67 -26.85
C SER A 21 23.20 -5.87 -26.12
N SER A 22 23.15 -5.79 -24.79
CA SER A 22 23.21 -6.95 -23.92
C SER A 22 22.00 -7.79 -24.31
N TYR A 23 22.15 -8.66 -25.31
CA TYR A 23 21.22 -9.74 -25.53
C TYR A 23 21.41 -10.68 -24.33
N THR A 24 20.76 -10.35 -23.22
CA THR A 24 20.50 -11.35 -22.18
C THR A 24 19.76 -12.48 -22.87
N LEU A 25 20.27 -13.70 -22.74
CA LEU A 25 19.54 -14.86 -23.23
C LEU A 25 18.15 -14.83 -22.58
N PRO A 26 17.06 -14.85 -23.36
CA PRO A 26 15.73 -14.87 -22.79
C PRO A 26 15.63 -16.09 -21.88
N CYS A 27 15.27 -15.85 -20.63
CA CYS A 27 14.87 -16.86 -19.68
C CYS A 27 13.76 -17.74 -20.29
N SER A 28 13.70 -19.01 -19.86
CA SER A 28 12.62 -19.89 -20.29
C SER A 28 11.27 -19.29 -19.90
N PRO A 29 10.22 -19.45 -20.71
CA PRO A 29 8.88 -18.99 -20.35
C PRO A 29 8.46 -19.50 -18.96
N GLY A 30 8.02 -18.59 -18.10
CA GLY A 30 7.62 -18.86 -16.72
C GLY A 30 8.80 -19.00 -15.75
N GLN A 31 10.03 -18.65 -16.16
CA GLN A 31 11.23 -18.77 -15.33
C GLN A 31 12.02 -17.45 -15.20
N CYS A 32 11.59 -16.38 -15.85
CA CYS A 32 12.22 -15.07 -15.69
C CYS A 32 12.06 -14.60 -14.23
N GLN A 33 13.17 -14.26 -13.59
CA GLN A 33 13.23 -13.81 -12.20
C GLN A 33 13.02 -12.30 -12.09
N LEU A 34 12.99 -11.79 -10.87
CA LEU A 34 12.87 -10.36 -10.60
C LEU A 34 13.97 -9.59 -11.37
N SER A 35 13.56 -8.53 -12.06
CA SER A 35 14.40 -7.67 -12.91
C SER A 35 14.96 -8.32 -14.18
N ASP A 36 14.60 -9.57 -14.49
CA ASP A 36 14.90 -10.14 -15.81
C ASP A 36 14.06 -9.44 -16.89
N ALA A 37 14.66 -9.18 -18.05
CA ALA A 37 13.96 -8.61 -19.18
C ALA A 37 12.82 -9.54 -19.65
N CYS A 38 11.70 -8.94 -20.03
CA CYS A 38 10.53 -9.67 -20.50
C CYS A 38 9.77 -8.87 -21.55
N THR A 39 8.94 -9.55 -22.34
CA THR A 39 8.02 -8.92 -23.30
C THR A 39 6.56 -9.06 -22.89
N ASN A 40 6.25 -10.08 -22.10
CA ASN A 40 4.92 -10.33 -21.57
C ASN A 40 4.99 -11.14 -20.27
N SER A 41 3.93 -11.06 -19.47
CA SER A 41 3.93 -11.57 -18.10
C SER A 41 3.93 -13.09 -17.98
N ARG A 42 3.76 -13.83 -19.09
CA ARG A 42 3.88 -15.30 -19.09
C ARG A 42 5.33 -15.77 -19.06
N GLU A 43 6.27 -14.88 -19.38
CA GLU A 43 7.71 -15.17 -19.29
C GLU A 43 8.19 -15.12 -17.84
N CYS A 44 7.55 -14.28 -17.02
CA CYS A 44 7.86 -14.10 -15.62
C CYS A 44 7.49 -15.31 -14.76
N SER A 45 8.32 -15.57 -13.75
CA SER A 45 8.07 -16.60 -12.74
C SER A 45 6.78 -16.32 -11.99
N ARG A 46 6.23 -17.35 -11.34
CA ARG A 46 4.99 -17.21 -10.56
C ARG A 46 5.06 -16.02 -9.60
N GLY A 47 4.06 -15.15 -9.66
CA GLY A 47 3.95 -13.97 -8.81
C GLY A 47 4.64 -12.73 -9.35
N LEU A 48 5.29 -12.82 -10.53
CA LEU A 48 5.90 -11.70 -11.24
C LEU A 48 5.08 -11.31 -12.49
N PHE A 49 5.09 -10.03 -12.84
CA PHE A 49 4.44 -9.48 -14.03
C PHE A 49 5.42 -8.65 -14.86
N CYS A 50 5.26 -8.65 -16.19
CA CYS A 50 6.12 -7.91 -17.08
C CYS A 50 5.62 -6.48 -17.31
N SER A 51 6.33 -5.49 -16.79
CA SER A 51 6.03 -4.06 -17.04
C SER A 51 7.29 -3.25 -17.28
N ALA A 52 7.16 -2.06 -17.83
CA ALA A 52 8.25 -1.09 -17.85
C ALA A 52 8.16 -0.19 -16.61
N CYS A 53 9.25 -0.01 -15.88
CA CYS A 53 9.36 0.95 -14.80
C CYS A 53 9.84 2.29 -15.37
N ALA A 54 8.91 3.22 -15.65
CA ALA A 54 9.24 4.51 -16.25
C ALA A 54 10.19 5.38 -15.38
N ALA A 55 10.29 5.10 -14.08
CA ALA A 55 11.13 5.85 -13.14
C ALA A 55 12.64 5.65 -13.39
N ASP A 56 13.06 4.52 -13.97
CA ASP A 56 14.47 4.21 -14.19
C ASP A 56 15.02 4.80 -15.50
N GLY A 57 14.18 5.49 -16.29
CA GLY A 57 14.55 6.01 -17.60
C GLY A 57 14.79 4.93 -18.66
N ASP A 58 14.58 3.65 -18.29
CA ASP A 58 14.67 2.50 -19.18
C ASP A 58 13.27 2.13 -19.67
N ALA A 59 13.06 2.16 -20.99
CA ALA A 59 11.80 1.77 -21.61
C ALA A 59 11.65 0.24 -21.70
N ALA A 60 12.70 -0.51 -21.34
CA ALA A 60 12.68 -1.97 -21.34
C ALA A 60 11.75 -2.49 -20.24
N SER A 61 10.88 -3.43 -20.61
CA SER A 61 10.06 -4.14 -19.63
C SER A 61 10.89 -5.21 -18.93
N ALA A 62 10.70 -5.34 -17.63
CA ALA A 62 11.28 -6.39 -16.82
C ALA A 62 10.22 -7.05 -15.93
N CYS A 63 10.54 -8.23 -15.41
CA CYS A 63 9.68 -8.91 -14.48
C CYS A 63 9.73 -8.18 -13.13
N HIS A 64 8.61 -7.55 -12.79
CA HIS A 64 8.42 -6.75 -11.59
C HIS A 64 7.28 -7.32 -10.74
N ARG A 65 7.17 -6.77 -9.52
CA ARG A 65 6.18 -7.11 -8.47
C ARG A 65 6.29 -8.57 -8.05
N TYR A 66 6.36 -8.81 -6.76
CA TYR A 66 6.33 -10.16 -6.20
C TYR A 66 5.16 -10.22 -5.24
N GLN A 67 4.42 -11.33 -5.24
CA GLN A 67 3.46 -11.61 -4.18
C GLN A 67 4.20 -11.52 -2.85
N ALA A 68 3.83 -10.58 -1.98
CA ALA A 68 4.54 -10.37 -0.72
C ALA A 68 4.66 -11.68 0.05
N THR A 69 5.86 -11.92 0.59
CA THR A 69 6.13 -13.09 1.42
C THR A 69 5.18 -13.07 2.61
N ASP A 70 4.46 -14.17 2.80
CA ASP A 70 3.60 -14.34 3.98
C ASP A 70 4.49 -14.35 5.24
N VAL A 71 4.38 -13.29 6.04
CA VAL A 71 5.16 -13.12 7.27
C VAL A 71 4.84 -14.17 8.32
N ILE A 72 3.66 -14.79 8.26
CA ILE A 72 3.26 -15.88 9.16
C ILE A 72 4.06 -17.14 8.84
N SER A 73 4.31 -17.39 7.55
CA SER A 73 5.13 -18.53 7.09
C SER A 73 6.59 -18.44 7.54
N ILE A 74 7.11 -17.22 7.75
CA ILE A 74 8.48 -16.97 8.24
C ILE A 74 8.59 -17.34 9.72
N LYS A 75 7.65 -16.88 10.54
CA LYS A 75 7.61 -17.18 11.97
C LYS A 75 6.19 -17.10 12.51
N GLY A 76 5.60 -18.24 12.84
CA GLY A 76 4.28 -18.29 13.49
C GLY A 76 4.31 -17.94 14.98
N GLY A 77 3.14 -17.63 15.54
CA GLY A 77 2.90 -17.56 16.98
C GLY A 77 3.32 -16.26 17.68
N LEU A 78 3.71 -15.21 16.94
CA LEU A 78 3.98 -13.91 17.54
C LEU A 78 2.69 -13.10 17.75
N ALA A 79 2.77 -12.10 18.62
CA ALA A 79 1.78 -11.04 18.75
C ALA A 79 1.64 -10.26 17.42
N PHE A 80 0.43 -9.76 17.12
CA PHE A 80 0.15 -9.04 15.87
C PHE A 80 1.11 -7.88 15.59
N ASN A 81 1.48 -7.12 16.62
CA ASN A 81 2.40 -5.99 16.55
C ASN A 81 3.89 -6.37 16.47
N LYS A 82 4.21 -7.65 16.29
CA LYS A 82 5.59 -8.15 16.07
C LYS A 82 5.82 -8.61 14.63
N TYR A 83 4.84 -8.38 13.76
CA TYR A 83 4.93 -8.59 12.32
C TYR A 83 5.00 -7.25 11.59
N SER A 84 5.66 -7.25 10.43
CA SER A 84 5.59 -6.15 9.47
C SER A 84 4.52 -6.45 8.43
N TRP A 85 3.59 -5.53 8.22
CA TRP A 85 2.46 -5.73 7.30
C TRP A 85 2.57 -4.79 6.11
N LEU A 86 2.48 -5.34 4.90
CA LEU A 86 2.41 -4.53 3.69
C LEU A 86 1.11 -3.70 3.70
N THR A 87 1.27 -2.39 3.62
CA THR A 87 0.20 -1.40 3.69
C THR A 87 0.20 -0.54 2.43
N THR A 88 -0.96 -0.31 1.82
CA THR A 88 -1.09 0.60 0.67
C THR A 88 -1.75 1.92 1.08
N HIS A 89 -1.18 3.04 0.60
CA HIS A 89 -1.70 4.39 0.82
C HIS A 89 -2.75 4.74 -0.25
N ASN A 90 -3.90 5.26 0.17
CA ASN A 90 -5.03 5.55 -0.71
C ASN A 90 -5.31 4.38 -1.65
N SER A 91 -5.55 3.21 -1.05
CA SER A 91 -5.61 1.93 -1.75
C SER A 91 -6.65 1.87 -2.86
N PHE A 92 -7.65 2.73 -2.79
CA PHE A 92 -8.75 2.86 -3.74
C PHE A 92 -8.42 3.78 -4.92
N ALA A 93 -7.32 4.54 -4.86
CA ALA A 93 -7.01 5.54 -5.87
C ALA A 93 -6.33 4.90 -7.10
N ILE A 94 -7.10 4.14 -7.89
CA ILE A 94 -6.55 3.26 -8.93
C ILE A 94 -6.51 3.97 -10.28
N LEU A 95 -5.36 3.90 -10.96
CA LEU A 95 -5.17 4.48 -12.28
C LEU A 95 -6.08 3.80 -13.31
N GLY A 96 -6.87 4.62 -14.02
CA GLY A 96 -7.67 4.16 -15.15
C GLY A 96 -8.98 3.46 -14.79
N GLU A 97 -9.35 3.39 -13.51
CA GLU A 97 -10.66 2.89 -13.14
C GLU A 97 -11.79 3.82 -13.66
N PRO A 98 -12.98 3.29 -13.98
CA PRO A 98 -14.09 4.10 -14.45
C PRO A 98 -14.61 5.07 -13.38
N SER A 99 -14.76 6.35 -13.75
CA SER A 99 -15.37 7.34 -12.86
C SER A 99 -16.90 7.26 -12.88
N GLN A 100 -17.51 7.35 -11.69
CA GLN A 100 -18.96 7.34 -11.49
C GLN A 100 -19.58 8.75 -11.42
N THR A 101 -18.75 9.79 -11.38
CA THR A 101 -19.14 11.18 -11.06
C THR A 101 -18.71 12.19 -12.13
N GLY A 102 -18.25 11.70 -13.29
CA GLY A 102 -17.74 12.52 -14.40
C GLY A 102 -16.21 12.51 -14.49
N PRO A 103 -15.59 13.41 -15.27
CA PRO A 103 -14.14 13.46 -15.41
C PRO A 103 -13.42 13.60 -14.06
N ARG A 104 -12.41 12.77 -13.83
CA ARG A 104 -11.62 12.75 -12.58
C ARG A 104 -10.31 13.50 -12.77
N THR A 105 -10.04 14.44 -11.87
CA THR A 105 -8.83 15.28 -11.83
C THR A 105 -8.26 15.26 -10.42
N THR A 106 -7.55 14.17 -10.10
CA THR A 106 -6.85 13.98 -8.83
C THR A 106 -5.69 13.01 -9.02
N PHE A 107 -4.99 12.68 -7.94
CA PHE A 107 -3.86 11.77 -7.94
C PHE A 107 -4.31 10.31 -7.84
N TYR A 108 -3.50 9.45 -8.44
CA TYR A 108 -3.64 7.99 -8.37
C TYR A 108 -2.48 7.44 -7.56
N ASN A 109 -2.73 6.44 -6.73
CA ASN A 109 -1.73 5.81 -5.88
C ASN A 109 -1.48 4.35 -6.25
N GLN A 110 -2.45 3.70 -6.91
CA GLN A 110 -2.42 2.28 -7.19
C GLN A 110 -2.66 2.00 -8.67
N GLU A 111 -2.17 0.85 -9.13
CA GLU A 111 -2.50 0.29 -10.45
C GLU A 111 -3.32 -1.00 -10.32
N ASP A 112 -3.28 -1.62 -9.13
CA ASP A 112 -3.97 -2.87 -8.82
C ASP A 112 -5.29 -2.59 -8.12
N THR A 113 -6.33 -3.37 -8.44
CA THR A 113 -7.58 -3.35 -7.68
C THR A 113 -7.36 -3.72 -6.22
N VAL A 114 -8.28 -3.39 -5.31
CA VAL A 114 -8.15 -3.79 -3.90
C VAL A 114 -8.11 -5.31 -3.76
N THR A 115 -8.91 -6.04 -4.54
CA THR A 115 -8.84 -7.50 -4.64
C THR A 115 -7.44 -7.98 -5.06
N ASP A 116 -6.82 -7.36 -6.06
CA ASP A 116 -5.48 -7.74 -6.51
C ASP A 116 -4.41 -7.38 -5.47
N GLN A 117 -4.52 -6.23 -4.79
CA GLN A 117 -3.67 -5.87 -3.66
C GLN A 117 -3.72 -6.94 -2.56
N LEU A 118 -4.92 -7.41 -2.20
CA LEU A 118 -5.11 -8.50 -1.23
C LEU A 118 -4.44 -9.80 -1.69
N ASN A 119 -4.64 -10.19 -2.94
CA ASN A 119 -4.03 -11.38 -3.54
C ASN A 119 -2.50 -11.29 -3.59
N ASN A 120 -1.97 -10.08 -3.77
CA ASN A 120 -0.56 -9.76 -3.79
C ASN A 120 0.07 -9.67 -2.38
N GLY A 121 -0.71 -9.88 -1.32
CA GLY A 121 -0.21 -9.97 0.06
C GLY A 121 -0.33 -8.67 0.88
N VAL A 122 -1.01 -7.65 0.36
CA VAL A 122 -1.39 -6.47 1.17
C VAL A 122 -2.35 -6.90 2.27
N ARG A 123 -2.10 -6.44 3.50
CA ARG A 123 -2.93 -6.74 4.68
C ARG A 123 -3.37 -5.50 5.45
N ALA A 124 -3.02 -4.32 4.94
CA ALA A 124 -3.45 -3.05 5.50
C ALA A 124 -3.75 -2.02 4.40
N PHE A 125 -4.80 -1.24 4.61
CA PHE A 125 -5.33 -0.29 3.62
C PHE A 125 -5.56 1.07 4.27
N MET A 126 -5.06 2.14 3.64
CA MET A 126 -5.41 3.51 4.03
C MET A 126 -6.50 4.04 3.09
N LEU A 127 -7.62 4.46 3.67
CA LEU A 127 -8.83 4.84 2.96
C LEU A 127 -9.32 6.21 3.44
N ASP A 128 -9.40 7.17 2.52
CA ASP A 128 -9.93 8.51 2.80
C ASP A 128 -11.44 8.49 2.60
N MET A 129 -12.21 8.60 3.69
CA MET A 129 -13.66 8.46 3.66
C MET A 129 -14.36 9.79 3.90
N TYR A 130 -15.32 10.12 3.04
CA TYR A 130 -16.08 11.38 3.08
C TYR A 130 -17.58 11.13 3.00
N ASP A 131 -18.40 11.95 3.66
CA ASP A 131 -19.81 12.07 3.30
C ASP A 131 -19.93 12.76 1.93
N PHE A 132 -20.50 12.07 0.93
CA PHE A 132 -20.67 12.61 -0.42
C PHE A 132 -21.86 11.95 -1.13
N LEU A 133 -22.66 12.72 -1.88
CA LEU A 133 -23.84 12.22 -2.59
C LEU A 133 -24.78 11.35 -1.72
N HIS A 134 -24.98 11.75 -0.47
CA HIS A 134 -25.80 11.04 0.53
C HIS A 134 -25.33 9.63 0.92
N ASP A 135 -24.06 9.30 0.66
CA ASP A 135 -23.40 8.07 1.07
C ASP A 135 -21.96 8.36 1.56
N ILE A 136 -21.20 7.33 1.93
CA ILE A 136 -19.78 7.44 2.26
C ILE A 136 -18.95 7.02 1.05
N TRP A 137 -18.11 7.92 0.57
CA TRP A 137 -17.29 7.74 -0.61
C TRP A 137 -15.81 7.77 -0.28
N LEU A 138 -15.05 7.12 -1.16
CA LEU A 138 -13.60 7.20 -1.20
C LEU A 138 -13.19 8.33 -2.16
N CYS A 139 -12.44 9.30 -1.65
CA CYS A 139 -12.05 10.47 -2.45
C CYS A 139 -10.60 10.85 -2.17
N HIS A 140 -9.81 11.05 -3.22
CA HIS A 140 -8.47 11.63 -3.07
C HIS A 140 -8.60 13.14 -3.17
N SER A 141 -8.91 13.80 -2.05
CA SER A 141 -9.40 15.18 -2.04
C SER A 141 -8.64 16.09 -1.08
N PHE A 142 -9.10 17.33 -0.92
CA PHE A 142 -8.45 18.34 -0.08
C PHE A 142 -9.47 19.15 0.71
N GLY A 143 -9.03 19.72 1.84
CA GLY A 143 -9.85 20.60 2.67
C GLY A 143 -11.02 19.90 3.38
N GLY A 144 -10.98 18.57 3.50
CA GLY A 144 -12.03 17.79 4.14
C GLY A 144 -13.35 17.73 3.36
N VAL A 145 -13.31 18.01 2.05
CA VAL A 145 -14.48 17.99 1.17
C VAL A 145 -14.23 17.05 0.01
N CYS A 146 -15.19 16.17 -0.29
CA CYS A 146 -15.17 15.37 -1.51
C CYS A 146 -15.89 16.10 -2.66
N TYR A 147 -15.29 16.10 -3.84
CA TYR A 147 -15.85 16.68 -5.06
C TYR A 147 -16.06 15.59 -6.11
N GLY A 148 -16.98 15.81 -7.06
CA GLY A 148 -17.22 14.84 -8.13
C GLY A 148 -15.96 14.53 -8.96
N PHE A 149 -15.03 15.48 -9.11
CA PHE A 149 -13.77 15.28 -9.83
C PHE A 149 -12.65 14.65 -8.97
N THR A 150 -12.84 14.51 -7.65
CA THR A 150 -11.90 13.82 -6.74
C THR A 150 -12.43 12.48 -6.22
N ALA A 151 -13.71 12.19 -6.47
CA ALA A 151 -14.38 10.97 -6.05
C ALA A 151 -13.96 9.77 -6.89
N PHE A 152 -13.76 8.63 -6.21
CA PHE A 152 -13.44 7.36 -6.82
C PHE A 152 -14.70 6.49 -6.91
N GLU A 153 -15.14 5.98 -5.76
CA GLU A 153 -16.31 5.14 -5.65
C GLU A 153 -16.94 5.19 -4.24
N PRO A 154 -18.19 4.70 -4.08
CA PRO A 154 -18.75 4.43 -2.76
C PRO A 154 -17.87 3.46 -1.97
N ALA A 155 -17.56 3.78 -0.70
CA ALA A 155 -16.66 3.00 0.13
C ALA A 155 -17.16 1.56 0.39
N ILE A 156 -18.46 1.32 0.27
CA ILE A 156 -19.07 0.00 0.43
C ILE A 156 -18.53 -1.04 -0.57
N ASN A 157 -18.08 -0.63 -1.76
CA ASN A 157 -17.55 -1.52 -2.78
C ASN A 157 -16.21 -2.12 -2.33
N THR A 158 -15.21 -1.27 -2.09
CA THR A 158 -13.93 -1.65 -1.50
C THR A 158 -14.09 -2.49 -0.21
N LEU A 159 -15.01 -2.11 0.69
CA LEU A 159 -15.23 -2.89 1.92
C LEU A 159 -15.84 -4.28 1.67
N LYS A 160 -16.65 -4.45 0.62
CA LYS A 160 -17.17 -5.77 0.22
C LYS A 160 -16.07 -6.64 -0.38
N GLU A 161 -15.12 -6.08 -1.12
CA GLU A 161 -13.95 -6.84 -1.57
C GLU A 161 -13.16 -7.40 -0.38
N ILE A 162 -12.93 -6.58 0.63
CA ILE A 162 -12.27 -7.00 1.88
C ILE A 162 -13.09 -8.06 2.62
N GLU A 163 -14.42 -7.91 2.68
CA GLU A 163 -15.29 -8.91 3.34
C GLU A 163 -15.24 -10.26 2.62
N LEU A 164 -15.35 -10.27 1.29
CA LEU A 164 -15.26 -11.47 0.47
C LEU A 164 -13.91 -12.17 0.65
N PHE A 165 -12.83 -11.40 0.75
CA PHE A 165 -11.50 -11.93 1.03
C PHE A 165 -11.42 -12.57 2.42
N LEU A 166 -11.88 -11.89 3.48
CA LEU A 166 -11.89 -12.43 4.85
C LEU A 166 -12.81 -13.65 5.00
N ALA A 167 -13.92 -13.69 4.26
CA ALA A 167 -14.83 -14.83 4.23
C ALA A 167 -14.18 -16.05 3.57
N SER A 168 -13.43 -15.84 2.48
CA SER A 168 -12.76 -16.91 1.73
C SER A 168 -11.46 -17.38 2.39
N ASN A 169 -10.85 -16.54 3.24
CA ASN A 169 -9.55 -16.81 3.86
C ASN A 169 -9.67 -16.71 5.41
N PRO A 170 -10.03 -17.81 6.10
CA PRO A 170 -10.40 -17.77 7.52
C PRO A 170 -9.23 -17.48 8.47
N SER A 171 -7.98 -17.66 8.03
CA SER A 171 -6.77 -17.35 8.81
C SER A 171 -6.28 -15.91 8.64
N GLU A 172 -6.84 -15.16 7.69
CA GLU A 172 -6.35 -13.83 7.34
C GLU A 172 -6.88 -12.76 8.27
N ILE A 173 -6.04 -11.75 8.50
CA ILE A 173 -6.33 -10.57 9.32
C ILE A 173 -6.04 -9.33 8.46
N ILE A 174 -6.98 -8.38 8.45
CA ILE A 174 -6.87 -7.13 7.71
C ILE A 174 -6.89 -5.94 8.66
N THR A 175 -6.11 -4.91 8.33
CA THR A 175 -6.14 -3.60 9.01
C THR A 175 -6.66 -2.53 8.05
N ILE A 176 -7.51 -1.64 8.54
CA ILE A 176 -7.97 -0.47 7.79
C ILE A 176 -7.66 0.78 8.60
N PHE A 177 -6.98 1.72 7.97
CA PHE A 177 -6.77 3.08 8.47
C PHE A 177 -7.67 4.02 7.70
N ILE A 178 -8.49 4.79 8.42
CA ILE A 178 -9.44 5.73 7.83
C ILE A 178 -8.93 7.14 8.05
N GLU A 179 -8.63 7.87 6.96
CA GLU A 179 -8.60 9.32 7.02
C GLU A 179 -10.05 9.82 6.99
N ASP A 180 -10.55 10.22 8.15
CA ASP A 180 -11.97 10.27 8.44
C ASP A 180 -12.54 11.68 8.34
N TYR A 181 -13.29 11.92 7.26
CA TYR A 181 -14.10 13.10 7.02
C TYR A 181 -15.61 12.81 7.08
N VAL A 182 -16.00 11.69 7.71
CA VAL A 182 -17.40 11.28 7.87
C VAL A 182 -18.01 11.92 9.11
N THR A 183 -18.92 12.86 8.87
CA THR A 183 -19.66 13.62 9.88
C THR A 183 -21.04 13.03 10.17
N SER A 184 -21.58 12.20 9.27
CA SER A 184 -22.87 11.57 9.45
C SER A 184 -22.92 10.68 10.70
N ALA A 185 -24.04 10.74 11.42
CA ALA A 185 -24.20 10.04 12.69
C ALA A 185 -24.14 8.51 12.52
N ASN A 186 -23.14 7.90 13.17
CA ASN A 186 -22.81 6.47 13.07
C ASN A 186 -22.52 6.01 11.64
N GLY A 187 -22.04 6.91 10.77
CA GLY A 187 -21.83 6.64 9.35
C GLY A 187 -20.92 5.43 9.12
N LEU A 188 -19.74 5.40 9.75
CA LEU A 188 -18.78 4.31 9.60
C LEU A 188 -19.31 2.99 10.16
N THR A 189 -19.93 3.01 11.34
CA THR A 189 -20.50 1.80 11.95
C THR A 189 -21.60 1.20 11.06
N LYS A 190 -22.47 2.04 10.49
CA LYS A 190 -23.50 1.59 9.54
C LYS A 190 -22.89 1.02 8.27
N LEU A 191 -21.91 1.72 7.69
CA LEU A 191 -21.20 1.30 6.48
C LEU A 191 -20.57 -0.08 6.64
N PHE A 192 -19.74 -0.28 7.67
CA PHE A 192 -19.09 -1.57 7.89
C PHE A 192 -20.07 -2.68 8.30
N THR A 193 -21.18 -2.34 8.97
CA THR A 193 -22.25 -3.31 9.24
C THR A 193 -22.91 -3.76 7.94
N ALA A 194 -23.21 -2.81 7.04
CA ALA A 194 -23.77 -3.10 5.72
C ALA A 194 -22.78 -3.88 4.83
N ALA A 195 -21.48 -3.65 4.98
CA ALA A 195 -20.42 -4.43 4.32
C ALA A 195 -20.29 -5.86 4.87
N GLY A 196 -20.91 -6.19 6.02
CA GLY A 196 -20.77 -7.50 6.67
C GLY A 196 -19.50 -7.65 7.51
N LEU A 197 -18.69 -6.60 7.66
CA LEU A 197 -17.38 -6.65 8.32
C LEU A 197 -17.45 -6.63 9.85
N LYS A 198 -18.59 -6.24 10.45
CA LYS A 198 -18.71 -6.13 11.91
C LYS A 198 -18.46 -7.43 12.67
N LYS A 199 -18.70 -8.58 12.05
CA LYS A 199 -18.41 -9.91 12.60
C LYS A 199 -16.91 -10.20 12.81
N TYR A 200 -16.02 -9.46 12.15
CA TYR A 200 -14.57 -9.63 12.24
C TYR A 200 -13.87 -8.63 13.19
N TRP A 201 -14.62 -7.67 13.72
CA TRP A 201 -14.05 -6.46 14.32
C TRP A 201 -13.29 -6.75 15.63
N PHE A 202 -12.04 -6.32 15.70
CA PHE A 202 -11.25 -6.37 16.92
C PHE A 202 -11.72 -5.28 17.89
N PRO A 203 -12.19 -5.61 19.11
CA PRO A 203 -12.77 -4.63 20.02
C PRO A 203 -11.69 -3.73 20.66
N VAL A 204 -11.94 -2.41 20.67
CA VAL A 204 -11.06 -1.40 21.28
C VAL A 204 -10.72 -1.72 22.75
N SER A 205 -11.69 -2.26 23.51
CA SER A 205 -11.49 -2.65 24.91
C SER A 205 -10.45 -3.76 25.11
N SER A 206 -10.07 -4.48 24.05
CA SER A 206 -9.05 -5.53 24.07
C SER A 206 -7.75 -5.10 23.39
N MET A 207 -7.65 -3.87 22.89
CA MET A 207 -6.42 -3.38 22.27
C MET A 207 -5.42 -2.99 23.36
N PRO A 208 -4.19 -3.51 23.33
CA PRO A 208 -3.15 -3.09 24.27
C PRO A 208 -2.86 -1.61 24.12
N LYS A 209 -2.42 -1.02 25.23
CA LYS A 209 -1.91 0.35 25.28
C LYS A 209 -0.44 0.31 25.68
N ASP A 210 0.25 1.42 25.49
CA ASP A 210 1.61 1.64 25.99
C ASP A 210 2.65 0.62 25.50
N GLY A 211 2.48 0.13 24.26
CA GLY A 211 3.44 -0.77 23.61
C GLY A 211 3.38 -2.23 24.04
N GLY A 212 2.36 -2.62 24.82
CA GLY A 212 2.12 -4.02 25.18
C GLY A 212 1.88 -4.92 23.96
N ASP A 213 2.13 -6.22 24.13
CA ASP A 213 1.89 -7.21 23.09
C ASP A 213 0.39 -7.33 22.80
N TRP A 214 0.06 -7.34 21.51
CA TRP A 214 -1.28 -7.66 21.02
C TRP A 214 -1.52 -9.16 21.14
N LEU A 215 -2.78 -9.57 20.97
CA LEU A 215 -3.09 -11.00 20.82
C LEU A 215 -2.21 -11.60 19.71
N THR A 216 -1.83 -12.86 19.90
CA THR A 216 -1.21 -13.63 18.83
C THR A 216 -2.16 -13.79 17.66
N LEU A 217 -1.64 -14.00 16.45
CA LEU A 217 -2.49 -14.20 15.28
C LEU A 217 -3.44 -15.40 15.45
N THR A 218 -2.98 -16.47 16.10
CA THR A 218 -3.81 -17.64 16.43
C THR A 218 -4.98 -17.28 17.34
N GLU A 219 -4.76 -16.46 18.37
CA GLU A 219 -5.82 -15.98 19.26
C GLU A 219 -6.79 -15.05 18.54
N MET A 220 -6.30 -14.16 17.68
CA MET A 220 -7.14 -13.28 16.87
C MET A 220 -8.04 -14.08 15.93
N VAL A 221 -7.47 -15.04 15.20
CA VAL A 221 -8.22 -15.91 14.27
C VAL A 221 -9.24 -16.76 15.03
N SER A 222 -8.86 -17.41 16.13
CA SER A 222 -9.77 -18.28 16.90
C SER A 222 -10.96 -17.52 17.49
N ARG A 223 -10.79 -16.22 17.81
CA ARG A 223 -11.85 -15.33 18.30
C ARG A 223 -12.59 -14.60 17.18
N ASN A 224 -12.21 -14.85 15.92
CA ASN A 224 -12.67 -14.15 14.73
C ASN A 224 -12.44 -12.62 14.77
N TYR A 225 -11.41 -12.16 15.50
CA TYR A 225 -10.98 -10.76 15.53
C TYR A 225 -10.00 -10.49 14.39
N ARG A 226 -10.52 -10.55 13.17
CA ARG A 226 -9.76 -10.55 11.92
C ARG A 226 -9.78 -9.22 11.17
N LEU A 227 -10.36 -8.18 11.78
CA LEU A 227 -10.39 -6.84 11.24
C LEU A 227 -10.03 -5.82 12.32
N LEU A 228 -8.93 -5.09 12.12
CA LEU A 228 -8.61 -3.90 12.90
C LEU A 228 -9.02 -2.67 12.11
N VAL A 229 -9.66 -1.70 12.76
CA VAL A 229 -10.08 -0.45 12.13
C VAL A 229 -9.62 0.73 12.98
N PHE A 230 -8.84 1.61 12.39
CA PHE A 230 -8.35 2.84 12.96
C PHE A 230 -8.93 4.04 12.22
N THR A 231 -9.11 5.16 12.92
CA THR A 231 -9.61 6.43 12.37
C THR A 231 -8.77 7.61 12.85
N SER A 232 -8.59 8.59 11.97
CA SER A 232 -7.94 9.87 12.28
C SER A 232 -8.81 10.80 13.13
N ASN A 233 -10.10 10.49 13.31
CA ASN A 233 -11.01 11.30 14.11
C ASN A 233 -11.15 10.76 15.54
N ILE A 234 -10.61 11.52 16.50
CA ILE A 234 -10.61 11.16 17.94
C ILE A 234 -12.00 10.87 18.51
N THR A 235 -13.06 11.47 17.97
CA THR A 235 -14.42 11.33 18.49
C THR A 235 -15.04 9.96 18.20
N LYS A 236 -14.51 9.22 17.22
CA LYS A 236 -15.07 7.93 16.79
C LYS A 236 -14.78 6.79 17.76
N GLU A 237 -13.77 6.91 18.61
CA GLU A 237 -13.50 5.91 19.63
C GLU A 237 -14.63 5.85 20.66
N SER A 238 -15.12 7.01 21.11
CA SER A 238 -16.22 7.07 22.08
C SER A 238 -17.60 6.91 21.44
N SER A 239 -17.80 7.41 20.22
CA SER A 239 -19.11 7.40 19.55
C SER A 239 -19.40 6.11 18.78
N GLU A 240 -18.39 5.51 18.15
CA GLU A 240 -18.55 4.39 17.21
C GLU A 240 -17.70 3.15 17.58
N ALA A 241 -16.92 3.23 18.67
CA ALA A 241 -15.97 2.20 19.09
C ALA A 241 -14.95 1.85 18.00
N ILE A 242 -14.48 2.86 17.26
CA ILE A 242 -13.41 2.75 16.26
C ILE A 242 -12.13 3.34 16.85
N ALA A 243 -11.03 2.59 16.83
CA ALA A 243 -9.80 2.97 17.50
C ALA A 243 -9.25 4.29 16.95
N TYR A 244 -9.02 5.28 17.82
CA TYR A 244 -8.35 6.50 17.39
C TYR A 244 -6.88 6.20 17.11
N ASN A 245 -6.43 6.38 15.87
CA ASN A 245 -5.17 5.78 15.39
C ASN A 245 -3.97 6.18 16.28
N TRP A 246 -3.89 7.45 16.69
CA TRP A 246 -2.75 8.00 17.42
C TRP A 246 -2.62 7.49 18.87
N ARG A 247 -3.59 6.70 19.37
CA ARG A 247 -3.47 6.00 20.65
C ARG A 247 -2.77 4.65 20.55
N TYR A 248 -2.76 4.03 19.37
CA TYR A 248 -2.33 2.65 19.19
C TYR A 248 -1.21 2.48 18.17
N VAL A 249 -1.02 3.49 17.30
CA VAL A 249 -0.09 3.45 16.18
C VAL A 249 0.86 4.64 16.26
N ASN A 250 2.12 4.38 15.94
CA ASN A 250 3.16 5.38 15.84
C ASN A 250 3.61 5.48 14.38
N GLU A 251 3.53 6.68 13.82
CA GLU A 251 4.08 6.99 12.50
C GLU A 251 5.39 7.76 12.62
N ASN A 252 6.33 7.42 11.75
CA ASN A 252 7.58 8.14 11.58
C ASN A 252 7.36 9.30 10.60
N GLN A 253 8.13 10.36 10.77
CA GLN A 253 8.12 11.49 9.86
C GLN A 253 8.48 11.03 8.45
N TYR A 254 7.65 11.38 7.46
CA TYR A 254 7.91 11.07 6.06
C TYR A 254 8.73 12.19 5.40
N GLY A 255 9.34 11.85 4.25
CA GLY A 255 10.15 12.77 3.45
C GLY A 255 11.56 12.98 4.01
N ASP A 256 12.32 13.89 3.40
CA ASP A 256 13.73 14.14 3.70
C ASP A 256 13.99 14.42 5.18
N SER A 257 13.06 15.09 5.86
CA SER A 257 13.16 15.40 7.29
C SER A 257 13.16 14.16 8.18
N GLY A 258 12.51 13.07 7.75
CA GLY A 258 12.48 11.79 8.46
C GLY A 258 13.51 10.78 7.98
N MET A 259 14.12 10.97 6.80
CA MET A 259 15.17 10.09 6.25
C MET A 259 16.56 10.42 6.80
N GLN A 260 16.67 10.54 8.12
CA GLN A 260 17.94 10.78 8.80
C GLN A 260 18.50 9.47 9.37
N SER A 261 19.69 9.07 8.91
CA SER A 261 20.34 7.83 9.36
C SER A 261 20.56 7.81 10.87
N GLN A 262 20.26 6.67 11.52
CA GLN A 262 20.41 6.48 12.98
C GLN A 262 19.61 7.46 13.84
N THR A 263 18.54 8.03 13.27
CA THR A 263 17.58 8.79 14.05
C THR A 263 16.19 8.45 13.57
N CYS A 264 15.30 8.10 14.50
CA CYS A 264 13.89 8.02 14.19
C CYS A 264 13.13 9.24 14.72
N THR A 265 12.56 10.01 13.79
CA THR A 265 11.73 11.18 14.12
C THR A 265 10.26 10.79 14.02
N ASN A 266 9.52 11.00 15.11
CA ASN A 266 8.07 10.82 15.10
C ASN A 266 7.39 11.87 14.23
N ARG A 267 6.28 11.49 13.60
CA ARG A 267 5.29 12.46 13.13
C ARG A 267 4.68 13.21 14.33
N ALA A 268 4.18 14.44 14.12
CA ALA A 268 3.76 15.32 15.22
C ALA A 268 2.64 14.73 16.10
N GLU A 269 1.73 13.96 15.51
CA GLU A 269 0.58 13.36 16.17
C GLU A 269 0.92 12.09 16.96
N SER A 270 2.09 11.49 16.69
CA SER A 270 2.58 10.29 17.33
C SER A 270 3.07 10.53 18.76
N VAL A 271 2.53 9.78 19.72
CA VAL A 271 2.80 9.98 21.15
C VAL A 271 3.87 9.05 21.74
N PHE A 272 4.19 7.94 21.09
CA PHE A 272 5.23 7.00 21.55
C PHE A 272 6.55 7.30 20.87
N LYS A 273 7.69 7.10 21.55
CA LYS A 273 8.99 7.22 20.89
C LYS A 273 9.11 6.16 19.80
N CYS A 274 9.47 6.56 18.59
CA CYS A 274 9.93 5.61 17.59
C CYS A 274 11.15 4.84 18.12
N GLN A 275 11.19 3.55 17.81
CA GLN A 275 12.28 2.63 18.18
C GLN A 275 13.06 2.28 16.94
N GLU A 276 14.40 2.30 17.05
CA GLU A 276 15.34 1.83 16.03
C GLU A 276 15.57 0.33 16.12
#